data_AF-A0A2V5QMM9-F1
#
_entry.id   AF-A0A2V5QMM9-F1
#
_cell.length_a   1.000
_cell.length_b   1.000
_cell.length_c   1.000
_cell.angle_alpha   90.00
_cell.angle_beta   90.00
_cell.angle_gamma   90.00
#
_symmetry.space_group_name_H-M   'P 1'
#
loop_
_entity.id
_entity.type
_entity.pdbx_description
1 polymer ?
#
loop_
_entity_poly.entity_id
_entity_poly.type
_entity_poly.pdbx_seq_one_letter_code
_entity_poly.pdbx_strand_id
1 'polypeptide(L)'
;MESRSHVSDDEHDAGKVASRARLRTAELLQKPFDVRSIALTGLFILAVFYTIYFMRSVLLPLVLALLLSYLLRPIVRGLAKLKIPLPVGAAFILVGLLALVGYGISALATPTVEWLHKAPAGLMELQRKLLPVKRSVAQVTQATSEIEKLASTNAEAKTVEVKRHPITEMFFMRTPEFIASAVLSSILLYFLLVYDQVFIAKLVKLLPTLSDKKTAVGIAQDIESQVSRYLFTITAINACLGLAVGTT
;
A
#
# COMPACT_ATOMS: atom_id res chain seq x y z
N MET A 1 -16.96 -74.74 39.24
CA MET A 1 -17.82 -74.54 38.06
C MET A 1 -18.10 -73.03 37.89
N GLU A 2 -17.07 -72.19 38.03
CA GLU A 2 -17.20 -70.72 38.22
C GLU A 2 -16.46 -69.87 37.16
N SER A 3 -15.84 -70.50 36.16
CA SER A 3 -15.03 -69.75 35.17
C SER A 3 -15.82 -69.25 33.95
N ARG A 4 -17.14 -69.51 33.89
CA ARG A 4 -17.99 -69.15 32.73
C ARG A 4 -18.83 -67.89 32.91
N SER A 5 -19.04 -67.38 34.13
CA SER A 5 -19.83 -66.17 34.39
C SER A 5 -19.05 -64.87 34.15
N HIS A 6 -17.75 -64.86 34.46
CA HIS A 6 -16.92 -63.67 34.28
C HIS A 6 -16.65 -63.33 32.81
N VAL A 7 -16.56 -64.33 31.93
CA VAL A 7 -16.31 -64.13 30.48
C VAL A 7 -17.52 -63.51 29.77
N SER A 8 -18.73 -63.86 30.20
CA SER A 8 -19.97 -63.30 29.62
C SER A 8 -20.20 -61.83 29.96
N ASP A 9 -19.74 -61.37 31.13
CA ASP A 9 -19.86 -59.96 31.52
C ASP A 9 -18.84 -59.08 30.78
N ASP A 10 -17.61 -59.57 30.55
CA ASP A 10 -16.57 -58.88 29.77
C ASP A 10 -16.94 -58.73 28.29
N GLU A 11 -17.54 -59.74 27.66
CA GLU A 11 -18.03 -59.65 26.27
C GLU A 11 -19.17 -58.62 26.14
N HIS A 12 -20.04 -58.53 27.16
CA HIS A 12 -21.17 -57.62 27.15
C HIS A 12 -20.75 -56.15 27.33
N ASP A 13 -19.69 -55.90 28.11
CA ASP A 13 -19.16 -54.54 28.29
C ASP A 13 -18.30 -54.10 27.09
N ALA A 14 -17.51 -55.01 26.50
CA ALA A 14 -16.76 -54.75 25.27
C ALA A 14 -17.68 -54.36 24.09
N GLY A 15 -18.85 -55.01 23.97
CA GLY A 15 -19.86 -54.66 22.96
C GLY A 15 -20.46 -53.26 23.15
N LYS A 16 -20.66 -52.81 24.40
CA LYS A 16 -21.16 -51.47 24.71
C LYS A 16 -20.13 -50.39 24.39
N VAL A 17 -18.85 -50.63 24.67
CA VAL A 17 -17.77 -49.69 24.34
C VAL A 17 -17.61 -49.56 22.82
N ALA A 18 -17.62 -50.67 22.08
CA ALA A 18 -17.53 -50.66 20.62
C ALA A 18 -18.74 -49.95 19.97
N SER A 19 -19.94 -50.13 20.52
CA SER A 19 -21.15 -49.45 20.04
C SER A 19 -21.09 -47.94 20.29
N ARG A 20 -20.64 -47.51 21.49
CA ARG A 20 -20.45 -46.08 21.80
C ARG A 20 -19.36 -45.43 20.94
N ALA A 21 -18.28 -46.14 20.66
CA ALA A 21 -17.22 -45.67 19.78
C ALA A 21 -17.75 -45.45 18.34
N ARG A 22 -18.54 -46.40 17.83
CA ARG A 22 -19.17 -46.31 16.50
C ARG A 22 -20.16 -45.16 16.39
N LEU A 23 -20.96 -44.92 17.42
CA LEU A 23 -21.89 -43.79 17.47
C LEU A 23 -21.15 -42.44 17.47
N ARG A 24 -20.06 -42.32 18.24
CA ARG A 24 -19.21 -41.12 18.21
C ARG A 24 -18.54 -40.89 16.86
N THR A 25 -18.06 -41.94 16.19
CA THR A 25 -17.48 -41.80 14.85
C THR A 25 -18.51 -41.41 13.79
N ALA A 26 -19.76 -41.90 13.91
CA ALA A 26 -20.85 -41.51 13.02
C ALA A 26 -21.29 -40.05 13.26
N GLU A 27 -21.30 -39.60 14.52
CA GLU A 27 -21.61 -38.21 14.90
C GLU A 27 -20.54 -37.22 14.42
N LEU A 28 -19.26 -37.62 14.46
CA LEU A 28 -18.16 -36.82 13.93
C LEU A 28 -18.15 -36.72 12.39
N LEU A 29 -18.63 -37.77 11.69
CA LEU A 29 -18.82 -37.76 10.23
C LEU A 29 -20.08 -37.01 9.79
N GLN A 30 -21.05 -36.81 10.69
CA GLN A 30 -22.29 -36.08 10.43
C GLN A 30 -22.22 -34.59 10.78
N LYS A 31 -21.11 -34.08 11.30
CA LYS A 31 -20.94 -32.63 11.46
C LYS A 31 -20.66 -32.07 10.07
N PRO A 32 -21.64 -31.45 9.36
CA PRO A 32 -21.33 -30.79 8.10
C PRO A 32 -20.29 -29.74 8.45
N PHE A 33 -19.07 -29.90 7.93
CA PHE A 33 -18.14 -28.79 7.93
C PHE A 33 -18.88 -27.65 7.27
N ASP A 34 -19.05 -26.59 8.05
CA ASP A 34 -20.01 -25.53 7.85
C ASP A 34 -19.59 -24.75 6.59
N VAL A 35 -19.95 -25.27 5.40
CA VAL A 35 -19.66 -24.67 4.09
C VAL A 35 -20.18 -23.24 4.08
N ARG A 36 -21.26 -22.99 4.82
CA ARG A 36 -21.81 -21.67 5.07
C ARG A 36 -20.85 -20.81 5.92
N SER A 37 -20.24 -21.33 6.98
CA SER A 37 -19.19 -20.62 7.74
C SER A 37 -17.94 -20.31 6.89
N ILE A 38 -17.47 -21.24 6.05
CA ILE A 38 -16.34 -21.00 5.16
C ILE A 38 -16.69 -19.94 4.09
N ALA A 39 -17.88 -20.04 3.49
CA ALA A 39 -18.37 -19.06 2.52
C ALA A 39 -18.59 -17.68 3.17
N LEU A 40 -19.12 -17.62 4.38
CA LEU A 40 -19.28 -16.39 5.16
C LEU A 40 -17.94 -15.77 5.52
N THR A 41 -16.95 -16.60 5.89
CA THR A 41 -15.58 -16.13 6.17
C THR A 41 -14.94 -15.57 4.90
N GLY A 42 -15.07 -16.28 3.77
CA GLY A 42 -14.57 -15.80 2.48
C GLY A 42 -15.24 -14.49 2.04
N LEU A 43 -16.57 -14.39 2.20
CA LEU A 43 -17.32 -13.17 1.89
C LEU A 43 -16.94 -12.03 2.83
N PHE A 44 -16.73 -12.31 4.12
CA PHE A 44 -16.28 -11.31 5.09
C PHE A 44 -14.89 -10.77 4.73
N ILE A 45 -13.94 -11.65 4.42
CA ILE A 45 -12.60 -11.25 3.98
C ILE A 45 -12.69 -10.39 2.72
N LEU A 46 -13.46 -10.83 1.72
CA LEU A 46 -13.65 -10.07 0.49
C LEU A 46 -14.29 -8.70 0.74
N ALA A 47 -15.30 -8.63 1.63
CA ALA A 47 -15.95 -7.39 2.02
C ALA A 47 -14.99 -6.43 2.72
N VAL A 48 -14.07 -6.93 3.56
CA VAL A 48 -13.00 -6.12 4.17
C VAL A 48 -12.08 -5.55 3.09
N PHE A 49 -11.57 -6.38 2.19
CA PHE A 49 -10.70 -5.90 1.10
C PHE A 49 -11.41 -4.91 0.18
N TYR A 50 -12.67 -5.18 -0.16
CA TYR A 50 -13.50 -4.28 -0.96
C TYR A 50 -13.70 -2.92 -0.26
N THR A 51 -13.98 -2.94 1.05
CA THR A 51 -14.13 -1.70 1.83
C THR A 51 -12.83 -0.90 1.87
N ILE A 52 -11.68 -1.56 2.03
CA ILE A 52 -10.37 -0.91 1.97
C ILE A 52 -10.12 -0.29 0.59
N TYR A 53 -10.44 -1.03 -0.48
CA TYR A 53 -10.31 -0.54 -1.85
C TYR A 53 -11.23 0.68 -2.09
N PHE A 54 -12.48 0.61 -1.64
CA PHE A 54 -13.44 1.69 -1.75
C PHE A 54 -13.00 2.94 -0.97
N MET A 55 -12.47 2.77 0.23
CA MET A 55 -11.95 3.87 1.06
C MET A 55 -10.55 4.33 0.66
N ARG A 56 -9.94 3.80 -0.41
CA ARG A 56 -8.58 4.16 -0.84
C ARG A 56 -8.39 5.67 -0.99
N SER A 57 -9.40 6.40 -1.45
CA SER A 57 -9.38 7.86 -1.62
C SER A 57 -9.14 8.63 -0.31
N VAL A 58 -9.52 8.05 0.84
CA VAL A 58 -9.31 8.62 2.18
C VAL A 58 -8.15 7.94 2.91
N LEU A 59 -7.99 6.62 2.73
CA LEU A 59 -6.91 5.85 3.35
C LEU A 59 -5.54 6.27 2.85
N LEU A 60 -5.37 6.55 1.55
CA LEU A 60 -4.09 6.99 1.01
C LEU A 60 -3.60 8.30 1.63
N PRO A 61 -4.37 9.41 1.62
CA PRO A 61 -3.94 10.64 2.27
C PRO A 61 -3.76 10.46 3.77
N LEU A 62 -4.53 9.59 4.43
CA LEU A 62 -4.33 9.26 5.85
C LEU A 62 -3.00 8.56 6.11
N VAL A 63 -2.67 7.52 5.36
CA VAL A 63 -1.40 6.79 5.49
C VAL A 63 -0.24 7.74 5.19
N LEU A 64 -0.36 8.56 4.14
CA LEU A 64 0.65 9.56 3.80
C LEU A 64 0.86 10.56 4.95
N ALA A 65 -0.23 11.14 5.48
CA ALA A 65 -0.18 12.04 6.62
C ALA A 65 0.42 11.37 7.87
N LEU A 66 0.12 10.10 8.11
CA LEU A 66 0.66 9.33 9.24
C LEU A 66 2.17 9.13 9.11
N LEU A 67 2.65 8.71 7.93
CA LEU A 67 4.09 8.57 7.65
C LEU A 67 4.81 9.92 7.77
N LEU A 68 4.22 10.99 7.21
CA LEU A 68 4.79 12.33 7.31
C LEU A 68 4.78 12.86 8.74
N SER A 69 3.74 12.52 9.53
CA SER A 69 3.70 12.85 10.95
C SER A 69 4.86 12.16 11.69
N TYR A 70 5.13 10.89 11.41
CA TYR A 70 6.26 10.17 12.00
C TYR A 70 7.60 10.78 11.58
N LEU A 71 7.74 11.18 10.32
CA LEU A 71 8.94 11.84 9.81
C LEU A 71 9.18 13.21 10.48
N LEU A 72 8.13 14.01 10.66
CA LEU A 72 8.22 15.39 11.15
C LEU A 72 8.24 15.48 12.68
N ARG A 73 7.86 14.42 13.39
CA ARG A 73 7.89 14.34 14.86
C ARG A 73 9.20 14.79 15.52
N PRO A 74 10.40 14.32 15.13
CA PRO A 74 11.64 14.77 15.75
C PRO A 74 11.81 16.29 15.64
N ILE A 75 11.40 16.89 14.53
CA ILE A 75 11.49 18.33 14.28
C ILE A 75 10.51 19.09 15.16
N VAL A 76 9.25 18.64 15.23
CA VAL A 76 8.21 19.27 16.08
C VAL A 76 8.56 19.16 17.56
N ARG A 77 9.07 18.01 18.01
CA ARG A 77 9.57 17.81 19.39
C ARG A 77 10.77 18.72 19.67
N GLY A 78 11.65 18.93 18.70
CA GLY A 78 12.74 19.92 18.77
C GLY A 78 12.21 21.35 18.98
N LEU A 79 11.19 21.76 18.21
CA LEU A 79 10.53 23.05 18.37
C LEU A 79 9.80 23.20 19.71
N ALA A 80 9.18 22.14 20.22
CA ALA A 80 8.52 22.15 21.52
C ALA A 80 9.52 22.37 22.68
N LYS A 81 10.76 21.90 22.56
CA LYS A 81 11.84 22.21 23.52
C LYS A 81 12.19 23.70 23.54
N LEU A 82 11.92 24.43 22.46
CA LEU A 82 12.09 25.88 22.37
C LEU A 82 10.90 26.68 22.96
N LYS A 83 10.10 26.04 23.82
CA LYS A 83 8.90 26.62 24.48
C LYS A 83 7.79 27.08 23.53
N ILE A 84 7.79 26.64 22.28
CA ILE A 84 6.70 26.93 21.34
C ILE A 84 5.53 25.97 21.65
N PRO A 85 4.28 26.47 21.79
CA PRO A 85 3.14 25.61 22.01
C PRO A 85 2.95 24.65 20.84
N LEU A 86 2.69 23.38 21.14
CA LEU A 86 2.58 22.29 20.17
C LEU A 86 1.72 22.61 18.92
N PRO A 87 0.50 23.19 19.04
CA PRO A 87 -0.30 23.52 17.85
C PRO A 87 0.36 24.55 16.94
N VAL A 88 1.06 25.54 17.50
CA VAL A 88 1.76 26.56 16.73
C VAL A 88 2.99 25.97 16.05
N GLY A 89 3.75 25.13 16.77
CA GLY A 89 4.88 24.41 16.18
C GLY A 89 4.46 23.51 15.03
N ALA A 90 3.34 22.79 15.19
CA ALA A 90 2.78 21.95 14.13
C ALA A 90 2.33 22.77 12.90
N ALA A 91 1.65 23.89 13.12
CA ALA A 91 1.23 24.79 12.04
C ALA A 91 2.43 25.33 11.26
N PHE A 92 3.49 25.76 11.97
CA PHE A 92 4.70 26.27 11.36
C PHE A 92 5.39 25.23 10.46
N ILE A 93 5.52 23.98 10.96
CA ILE A 93 6.10 22.88 10.19
C ILE A 93 5.24 22.52 8.98
N LEU A 94 3.92 22.50 9.11
CA LEU A 94 3.02 22.23 7.98
C LEU A 94 3.15 23.30 6.90
N VAL A 95 3.13 24.59 7.27
CA VAL A 95 3.31 25.69 6.32
C VAL A 95 4.68 25.61 5.65
N GLY A 96 5.74 25.33 6.43
CA GLY A 96 7.08 25.14 5.89
C GLY A 96 7.17 23.98 4.90
N LEU A 97 6.51 22.85 5.18
CA LEU A 97 6.43 21.71 4.27
C LEU A 97 5.68 22.08 2.98
N LEU A 98 4.52 22.72 3.08
CA LEU A 98 3.74 23.14 1.90
C LEU A 98 4.52 24.15 1.05
N ALA A 99 5.22 25.08 1.68
CA ALA A 99 6.11 26.02 0.99
C ALA A 99 7.27 25.30 0.30
N LEU A 100 7.91 24.33 0.96
CA LEU A 100 9.00 23.54 0.39
C LEU A 100 8.54 22.74 -0.82
N VAL A 101 7.39 22.07 -0.72
CA VAL A 101 6.80 21.31 -1.82
C VAL A 101 6.38 22.23 -2.97
N GLY A 102 5.71 23.35 -2.67
CA GLY A 102 5.33 24.35 -3.66
C GLY A 102 6.53 24.94 -4.39
N TYR A 103 7.59 25.26 -3.66
CA TYR A 103 8.87 25.70 -4.22
C TYR A 103 9.47 24.60 -5.11
N GLY A 104 9.52 23.36 -4.65
CA GLY A 104 10.03 22.22 -5.42
C GLY A 104 9.26 22.01 -6.73
N ILE A 105 7.92 22.10 -6.71
CA ILE A 105 7.10 22.03 -7.92
C ILE A 105 7.44 23.17 -8.87
N SER A 106 7.54 24.41 -8.37
CA SER A 106 7.86 25.57 -9.20
C SER A 106 9.27 25.49 -9.81
N ALA A 107 10.26 25.00 -9.05
CA ALA A 107 11.64 24.84 -9.50
C ALA A 107 11.81 23.71 -10.52
N LEU A 108 10.99 22.65 -10.43
CA LEU A 108 11.01 21.53 -11.37
C LEU A 108 10.17 21.80 -12.64
N ALA A 109 9.16 22.66 -12.56
CA ALA A 109 8.31 22.99 -13.71
C ALA A 109 9.12 23.60 -14.86
N THR A 110 10.09 24.47 -14.56
CA THR A 110 10.97 25.14 -15.53
C THR A 110 11.81 24.18 -16.39
N PRO A 111 12.64 23.29 -15.82
CA PRO A 111 13.45 22.36 -16.61
C PRO A 111 12.62 21.30 -17.34
N THR A 112 11.46 20.91 -16.79
CA THR A 112 10.59 19.89 -17.41
C THR A 112 10.03 20.37 -18.75
N VAL A 113 9.67 21.66 -18.85
CA VAL A 113 9.25 22.26 -20.12
C VAL A 113 10.38 22.21 -21.12
N GLU A 114 11.61 22.52 -20.73
CA GLU A 114 12.76 22.50 -21.62
C GLU A 114 13.13 21.07 -22.10
N TRP A 115 13.00 20.08 -21.23
CA TRP A 115 13.14 18.65 -21.58
C TRP A 115 12.06 18.20 -22.55
N LEU A 116 10.82 18.66 -22.38
CA LEU A 116 9.72 18.35 -23.30
C LEU A 116 9.96 18.93 -24.70
N HIS A 117 10.59 20.11 -24.79
CA HIS A 117 11.01 20.70 -26.07
C HIS A 117 12.22 19.99 -26.68
N LYS A 118 13.14 19.43 -25.88
CA LYS A 118 14.30 18.63 -26.34
C LYS A 118 13.97 17.16 -26.64
N ALA A 119 12.83 16.65 -26.15
CA ALA A 119 12.34 15.28 -26.38
C ALA A 119 12.25 14.87 -27.86
N PRO A 120 11.71 15.67 -28.80
CA PRO A 120 11.70 15.31 -30.22
C PRO A 120 13.10 15.15 -30.82
N ALA A 121 14.09 15.93 -30.37
CA ALA A 121 15.48 15.80 -30.82
C ALA A 121 16.13 14.51 -30.30
N GLY A 122 15.89 14.15 -29.04
CA GLY A 122 16.33 12.87 -28.46
C GLY A 122 15.69 11.65 -29.12
N LEU A 123 14.41 11.76 -29.54
CA LEU A 123 13.72 10.70 -30.30
C LEU A 123 14.31 10.50 -31.70
N MET A 124 14.76 11.57 -32.37
CA MET A 124 15.44 11.48 -33.66
C MET A 124 16.83 10.83 -33.54
N GLU A 125 17.58 11.12 -32.48
CA GLU A 125 18.86 10.45 -32.19
C GLU A 125 18.67 8.98 -31.80
N LEU A 126 17.65 8.68 -30.98
CA LEU A 126 17.30 7.32 -30.60
C LEU A 126 16.86 6.51 -31.82
N GLN A 127 16.06 7.10 -32.72
CA GLN A 127 15.67 6.47 -33.98
C GLN A 127 16.87 6.21 -34.89
N ARG A 128 17.86 7.10 -34.94
CA ARG A 128 19.11 6.87 -35.70
C ARG A 128 19.98 5.78 -35.08
N LYS A 129 20.10 5.72 -33.75
CA LYS A 129 20.86 4.65 -33.06
C LYS A 129 20.14 3.30 -33.08
N LEU A 130 18.82 3.30 -33.12
CA LEU A 130 17.99 2.09 -33.24
C LEU A 130 17.72 1.67 -34.69
N LEU A 131 18.08 2.50 -35.67
CA LEU A 131 17.99 2.17 -37.11
C LEU A 131 18.72 0.86 -37.49
N PRO A 132 19.96 0.60 -37.04
CA PRO A 132 20.63 -0.68 -37.29
C PRO A 132 19.90 -1.87 -36.66
N VAL A 133 19.38 -1.72 -35.43
CA VAL A 133 18.60 -2.76 -34.74
C VAL A 133 17.28 -3.02 -35.46
N LYS A 134 16.58 -1.97 -35.91
CA LYS A 134 15.36 -2.09 -36.73
C LYS A 134 15.62 -2.80 -38.05
N ARG A 135 16.78 -2.58 -38.69
CA ARG A 135 17.13 -3.29 -39.94
C ARG A 135 17.36 -4.78 -39.71
N SER A 136 18.06 -5.17 -38.64
CA SER A 136 18.25 -6.57 -38.29
C SER A 136 16.93 -7.27 -37.94
N VAL A 137 16.05 -6.60 -37.19
CA VAL A 137 14.71 -7.13 -36.89
C VAL A 137 13.86 -7.20 -38.16
N ALA A 138 13.90 -6.19 -39.03
CA ALA A 138 13.14 -6.18 -40.28
C ALA A 138 13.58 -7.29 -41.25
N GLN A 139 14.87 -7.64 -41.30
CA GLN A 139 15.37 -8.76 -42.09
C GLN A 139 14.88 -10.12 -41.56
N VAL A 140 14.84 -10.28 -40.23
CA VAL A 140 14.27 -11.47 -39.59
C VAL A 140 12.75 -11.53 -39.81
N THR A 141 12.05 -10.41 -39.65
CA THR A 141 10.61 -10.33 -39.90
C THR A 141 10.26 -10.51 -41.38
N GLN A 142 11.09 -10.07 -42.34
CA GLN A 142 10.87 -10.34 -43.76
C GLN A 142 11.02 -11.82 -44.07
N ALA A 143 12.07 -12.47 -43.56
CA ALA A 143 12.27 -13.92 -43.71
C ALA A 143 11.12 -14.71 -43.06
N THR A 144 10.65 -14.30 -41.87
CA THR A 144 9.48 -14.90 -41.22
C THR A 144 8.18 -14.58 -41.97
N SER A 145 8.03 -13.39 -42.57
CA SER A 145 6.82 -13.02 -43.33
C SER A 145 6.72 -13.70 -44.68
N GLU A 146 7.85 -14.04 -45.32
CA GLU A 146 7.86 -14.89 -46.52
C GLU A 146 7.47 -16.31 -46.17
N ILE A 147 7.87 -16.80 -44.99
CA ILE A 147 7.43 -18.10 -44.44
C ILE A 147 5.95 -18.06 -44.02
N GLU A 148 5.48 -16.96 -43.43
CA GLU A 148 4.09 -16.76 -43.00
C GLU A 148 3.14 -16.51 -44.18
N LYS A 149 3.58 -15.83 -45.25
CA LYS A 149 2.84 -15.74 -46.52
C LYS A 149 2.72 -17.08 -47.25
N LEU A 150 3.63 -18.01 -47.00
CA LEU A 150 3.53 -19.40 -47.44
C LEU A 150 2.68 -20.26 -46.48
N ALA A 151 2.39 -19.78 -45.27
CA ALA A 151 1.68 -20.52 -44.22
C ALA A 151 0.30 -19.93 -43.81
N SER A 152 -0.09 -18.76 -44.29
CA SER A 152 -1.27 -18.04 -43.77
C SER A 152 -1.97 -17.20 -44.83
N THR A 153 -2.86 -17.83 -45.58
CA THR A 153 -4.05 -17.15 -46.12
C THR A 153 -4.96 -16.79 -44.93
N ASN A 154 -5.32 -15.51 -44.82
CA ASN A 154 -6.22 -14.87 -43.84
C ASN A 154 -5.67 -14.53 -42.44
N ALA A 155 -5.36 -13.24 -42.22
CA ALA A 155 -5.86 -12.46 -41.07
C ALA A 155 -5.55 -10.95 -41.24
N GLU A 156 -6.57 -10.11 -41.15
CA GLU A 156 -6.50 -8.65 -41.21
C GLU A 156 -5.88 -8.04 -39.94
N ALA A 157 -4.98 -7.08 -40.12
CA ALA A 157 -4.31 -6.37 -39.03
C ALA A 157 -5.10 -5.13 -38.59
N LYS A 158 -5.55 -5.13 -37.33
CA LYS A 158 -6.23 -4.01 -36.67
C LYS A 158 -5.20 -3.00 -36.13
N THR A 159 -5.21 -1.79 -36.67
CA THR A 159 -4.33 -0.69 -36.26
C THR A 159 -4.82 -0.04 -34.96
N VAL A 160 -3.96 0.00 -33.94
CA VAL A 160 -4.21 0.67 -32.66
C VAL A 160 -3.96 2.16 -32.85
N GLU A 161 -5.06 2.93 -32.83
CA GLU A 161 -5.05 4.38 -32.82
C GLU A 161 -4.37 4.88 -31.53
N VAL A 162 -3.13 5.34 -31.65
CA VAL A 162 -2.40 6.01 -30.56
C VAL A 162 -3.02 7.40 -30.39
N LYS A 163 -4.04 7.50 -29.53
CA LYS A 163 -4.56 8.77 -29.03
C LYS A 163 -3.44 9.52 -28.29
N ARG A 164 -2.75 10.40 -29.00
CA ARG A 164 -1.87 11.42 -28.42
C ARG A 164 -2.75 12.45 -27.72
N HIS A 165 -3.13 12.21 -26.47
CA HIS A 165 -3.69 13.26 -25.64
C HIS A 165 -2.56 14.22 -25.22
N PRO A 166 -2.69 15.53 -25.50
CA PRO A 166 -1.72 16.51 -25.05
C PRO A 166 -1.71 16.53 -23.51
N ILE A 167 -0.52 16.37 -22.94
CA ILE A 167 -0.27 16.22 -21.50
C ILE A 167 -0.90 17.38 -20.69
N THR A 168 -1.06 18.54 -21.32
CA THR A 168 -1.70 19.74 -20.76
C THR A 168 -3.18 19.54 -20.39
N GLU A 169 -3.94 18.78 -21.17
CA GLU A 169 -5.35 18.47 -20.86
C GLU A 169 -5.48 17.45 -19.71
N MET A 170 -4.52 16.52 -19.60
CA MET A 170 -4.47 15.53 -18.51
C MET A 170 -4.21 16.20 -17.15
N PHE A 171 -3.41 17.27 -17.11
CA PHE A 171 -3.19 18.06 -15.89
C PHE A 171 -4.44 18.85 -15.48
N PHE A 172 -5.14 19.53 -16.40
CA PHE A 172 -6.33 20.31 -16.07
C PHE A 172 -7.48 19.46 -15.49
N MET A 173 -7.68 18.23 -15.99
CA MET A 173 -8.78 17.37 -15.53
C MET A 173 -8.50 16.64 -14.21
N ARG A 174 -7.23 16.32 -13.86
CA ARG A 174 -6.88 15.58 -12.61
C ARG A 174 -6.40 16.46 -11.45
N THR A 175 -6.06 17.73 -11.70
CA THR A 175 -5.56 18.64 -10.66
C THR A 175 -6.52 18.82 -9.48
N PRO A 176 -7.85 18.96 -9.66
CA PRO A 176 -8.76 19.18 -8.53
C PRO A 176 -8.79 18.04 -7.50
N GLU A 177 -8.81 16.78 -7.97
CA GLU A 177 -8.78 15.60 -7.07
C GLU A 177 -7.47 15.52 -6.29
N PHE A 178 -6.35 15.85 -6.94
CA PHE A 178 -5.05 15.91 -6.29
C PHE A 178 -5.01 17.00 -5.21
N ILE A 179 -5.52 18.20 -5.51
CA ILE A 179 -5.61 19.30 -4.54
C ILE A 179 -6.50 18.90 -3.35
N ALA A 180 -7.67 18.31 -3.61
CA ALA A 180 -8.56 17.84 -2.54
C ALA A 180 -7.87 16.80 -1.65
N SER A 181 -7.16 15.84 -2.24
CA SER A 181 -6.38 14.83 -1.51
C SER A 181 -5.22 15.46 -0.72
N ALA A 182 -4.52 16.44 -1.29
CA ALA A 182 -3.44 17.16 -0.63
C ALA A 182 -3.93 18.01 0.55
N VAL A 183 -5.07 18.69 0.40
CA VAL A 183 -5.72 19.43 1.49
C VAL A 183 -6.16 18.48 2.60
N LEU A 184 -6.82 17.36 2.25
CA LEU A 184 -7.23 16.34 3.22
C LEU A 184 -6.02 15.78 3.99
N SER A 185 -4.95 15.42 3.27
CA SER A 185 -3.69 14.96 3.84
C SER A 185 -3.07 16.02 4.76
N SER A 186 -3.08 17.30 4.38
CA SER A 186 -2.54 18.40 5.18
C SER A 186 -3.32 18.61 6.48
N ILE A 187 -4.66 18.55 6.40
CA ILE A 187 -5.53 18.62 7.58
C ILE A 187 -5.23 17.43 8.51
N LEU A 188 -5.23 16.21 7.98
CA LEU A 188 -4.92 15.02 8.77
C LEU A 188 -3.54 15.08 9.40
N LEU A 189 -2.54 15.55 8.65
CA LEU A 189 -1.18 15.72 9.15
C LEU A 189 -1.13 16.70 10.31
N TYR A 190 -1.79 17.86 10.18
CA TYR A 190 -1.89 18.82 11.27
C TYR A 190 -2.54 18.19 12.51
N PHE A 191 -3.70 17.55 12.35
CA PHE A 191 -4.39 16.88 13.45
C PHE A 191 -3.52 15.79 14.09
N LEU A 192 -2.84 14.97 13.29
CA LEU A 192 -1.95 13.92 13.78
C LEU A 192 -0.75 14.49 14.55
N LEU A 193 -0.20 15.62 14.11
CA LEU A 193 0.89 16.31 14.82
C LEU A 193 0.43 16.93 16.14
N VAL A 194 -0.78 17.49 16.19
CA VAL A 194 -1.32 18.16 17.38
C VAL A 194 -1.85 17.17 18.41
N TYR A 195 -2.58 16.14 17.99
CA TYR A 195 -3.29 15.22 18.89
C TYR A 195 -2.53 13.94 19.21
N ASP A 196 -1.28 13.82 18.74
CA ASP A 196 -0.45 12.63 18.79
C ASP A 196 -0.48 11.86 20.13
N GLN A 197 -0.20 12.56 21.23
CA GLN A 197 -0.07 11.93 22.55
C GLN A 197 -1.42 11.58 23.20
N VAL A 198 -2.49 12.22 22.74
CA VAL A 198 -3.84 12.05 23.29
C VAL A 198 -4.62 10.98 22.54
N PHE A 199 -4.32 10.77 21.26
CA PHE A 199 -5.05 9.84 20.39
C PHE A 199 -4.83 8.38 20.79
N ILE A 200 -3.56 7.96 20.96
CA ILE A 200 -3.20 6.62 21.43
C ILE A 200 -3.78 6.36 22.83
N ALA A 201 -3.66 7.34 23.75
CA ALA A 201 -4.19 7.23 25.10
C ALA A 201 -5.73 7.06 25.13
N LYS A 202 -6.46 7.69 24.19
CA LYS A 202 -7.92 7.56 24.06
C LYS A 202 -8.34 6.26 23.38
N LEU A 203 -7.63 5.81 22.34
CA LEU A 203 -7.89 4.52 21.70
C LEU A 203 -7.68 3.37 22.68
N VAL A 204 -6.63 3.45 23.48
CA VAL A 204 -6.26 2.45 24.49
C VAL A 204 -7.26 2.42 25.66
N LYS A 205 -8.03 3.49 25.91
CA LYS A 205 -9.09 3.44 26.93
C LYS A 205 -10.18 2.41 26.62
N LEU A 206 -10.35 2.02 25.35
CA LEU A 206 -11.32 1.02 24.89
C LEU A 206 -10.89 -0.42 25.16
N LEU A 207 -9.63 -0.65 25.57
CA LEU A 207 -9.16 -1.99 25.92
C LEU A 207 -9.65 -2.42 27.32
N PRO A 208 -9.95 -3.71 27.55
CA PRO A 208 -10.62 -4.18 28.76
C PRO A 208 -9.72 -4.20 30.01
N THR A 209 -8.41 -4.43 29.90
CA THR A 209 -7.51 -4.55 31.07
C THR A 209 -6.32 -3.58 31.03
N LEU A 210 -5.82 -3.16 32.19
CA LEU A 210 -4.70 -2.19 32.30
C LEU A 210 -3.35 -2.75 31.80
N SER A 211 -3.16 -4.06 31.89
CA SER A 211 -1.94 -4.73 31.38
C SER A 211 -1.90 -4.70 29.87
N ASP A 212 -3.01 -5.03 29.20
CA ASP A 212 -3.10 -4.98 27.73
C ASP A 212 -2.94 -3.55 27.21
N LYS A 213 -3.42 -2.56 27.98
CA LYS A 213 -3.23 -1.13 27.66
C LYS A 213 -1.76 -0.74 27.62
N LYS A 214 -0.98 -1.11 28.63
CA LYS A 214 0.44 -0.74 28.70
C LYS A 214 1.24 -1.41 27.59
N THR A 215 0.99 -2.69 27.34
CA THR A 215 1.66 -3.45 26.27
C THR A 215 1.32 -2.88 24.90
N ALA A 216 0.05 -2.58 24.61
CA ALA A 216 -0.36 -2.00 23.34
C ALA A 216 0.22 -0.60 23.10
N VAL A 217 0.25 0.26 24.13
CA VAL A 217 0.88 1.60 24.04
C VAL A 217 2.38 1.48 23.80
N GLY A 218 3.07 0.60 24.53
CA GLY A 218 4.51 0.39 24.37
C GLY A 218 4.87 -0.04 22.95
N ILE A 219 4.17 -1.06 22.43
CA ILE A 219 4.40 -1.54 21.05
C ILE A 219 4.12 -0.42 20.03
N ALA A 220 3.03 0.34 20.19
CA ALA A 220 2.71 1.42 19.28
C ALA A 220 3.78 2.52 19.27
N GLN A 221 4.28 2.92 20.45
CA GLN A 221 5.34 3.92 20.61
C GLN A 221 6.69 3.43 20.06
N ASP A 222 7.01 2.15 20.25
CA ASP A 222 8.23 1.54 19.72
C ASP A 222 8.22 1.53 18.19
N ILE A 223 7.11 1.11 17.58
CA ILE A 223 6.93 1.12 16.12
C ILE A 223 7.03 2.56 15.60
N GLU A 224 6.35 3.51 16.24
CA GLU A 224 6.43 4.93 15.88
C GLU A 224 7.88 5.43 15.87
N SER A 225 8.64 5.16 16.94
CA SER A 225 10.02 5.61 17.08
C SER A 225 10.93 5.01 16.01
N GLN A 226 10.79 3.71 15.73
CA GLN A 226 11.55 3.02 14.70
C GLN A 226 11.23 3.55 13.30
N VAL A 227 9.95 3.70 12.97
CA VAL A 227 9.51 4.22 11.67
C VAL A 227 9.97 5.67 11.49
N SER A 228 9.80 6.50 12.51
CA SER A 228 10.26 7.89 12.52
C SER A 228 11.76 8.00 12.22
N ARG A 229 12.59 7.22 12.93
CA ARG A 229 14.06 7.26 12.77
C ARG A 229 14.51 6.73 11.41
N TYR A 230 13.88 5.68 10.91
CA TYR A 230 14.16 5.15 9.58
C TYR A 230 13.82 6.17 8.48
N LEU A 231 12.58 6.70 8.49
CA LEU A 231 12.12 7.67 7.51
C LEU A 231 12.95 8.95 7.54
N PHE A 232 13.29 9.44 8.73
CA PHE A 232 14.14 10.62 8.90
C PHE A 232 15.52 10.40 8.29
N THR A 233 16.13 9.25 8.55
CA THR A 233 17.45 8.91 7.98
C THR A 233 17.42 8.87 6.46
N ILE A 234 16.44 8.18 5.86
CA ILE A 234 16.28 8.13 4.40
C ILE A 234 16.05 9.51 3.80
N THR A 235 15.21 10.33 4.45
CA THR A 235 14.91 11.68 3.97
C THR A 235 16.14 12.58 4.03
N ALA A 236 16.91 12.50 5.12
CA ALA A 236 18.14 13.26 5.27
C ALA A 236 19.18 12.86 4.20
N ILE A 237 19.38 11.57 3.95
CA ILE A 237 20.28 11.08 2.90
C ILE A 237 19.84 11.59 1.52
N ASN A 238 18.56 11.41 1.19
CA ASN A 238 18.02 11.85 -0.11
C ASN A 238 18.08 13.37 -0.28
N ALA A 239 17.84 14.14 0.78
CA ALA A 239 17.93 15.60 0.74
C ALA A 239 19.38 16.06 0.53
N CYS A 240 20.34 15.48 1.26
CA CYS A 240 21.76 15.79 1.07
C CYS A 240 22.25 15.46 -0.34
N LEU A 241 21.89 14.28 -0.85
CA LEU A 241 22.22 13.88 -2.22
C LEU A 241 21.58 14.83 -3.24
N GLY A 242 20.30 15.16 -3.04
CA GLY A 242 19.57 16.08 -3.91
C GLY A 242 20.17 17.48 -3.94
N LEU A 243 20.59 18.02 -2.79
CA LEU A 243 21.28 19.31 -2.73
C LEU A 243 22.64 19.25 -3.43
N ALA A 244 23.43 18.20 -3.18
CA ALA A 244 24.75 18.05 -3.81
C ALA A 244 24.65 18.02 -5.34
N VAL A 245 23.73 17.23 -5.89
CA VAL A 245 23.50 17.14 -7.35
C VAL A 245 22.80 18.38 -7.90
N GLY A 246 21.89 18.98 -7.14
CA GLY A 246 21.13 20.16 -7.59
C GLY A 246 21.96 21.45 -7.65
N THR A 247 23.07 21.52 -6.91
CA THR A 247 24.01 22.65 -6.95
C THR A 247 25.15 22.49 -7.97
N THR A 248 25.33 21.30 -8.56
CA THR A 248 26.34 20.99 -9.58
C THR A 248 25.75 21.02 -10.98
#